data_AF-A0A940IRR5-F1
#
_entry.id   AF-A0A940IRR5-F1
#
_cell.length_a   1.000
_cell.length_b   1.000
_cell.length_c   1.000
_cell.angle_alpha   90.00
_cell.angle_beta   90.00
_cell.angle_gamma   90.00
#
_symmetry.space_group_name_H-M   'P 1'
#
loop_
_entity.id
_entity.type
_entity.pdbx_description
1 polymer ?
#
loop_
_entity_poly.entity_id
_entity_poly.type
_entity_poly.pdbx_seq_one_letter_code
_entity_poly.pdbx_strand_id
1 'polypeptide(L)'
;MTTKSNAGRPKSYSESQVAKAIGDLAMRGMEPSVENVKRHLREEQHLAINPRPEALQTMIEDILTREKEERTLRQIEALPSQATGAIDQTCELVRRQLLLGFAEGSPSTLF
;
A
#
# COMPACT_ATOMS: atom_id res chain seq x y z
N MET A 1 25.70 10.17 12.77
CA MET A 1 25.31 8.78 12.50
C MET A 1 25.17 8.61 11.00
N THR A 2 26.06 7.86 10.35
CA THR A 2 26.11 7.69 8.89
C THR A 2 25.44 6.38 8.49
N THR A 3 24.28 6.45 7.84
CA THR A 3 23.65 5.27 7.24
C THR A 3 24.39 4.90 5.96
N LYS A 4 25.05 3.74 5.99
CA LYS A 4 25.77 3.16 4.86
C LYS A 4 24.77 2.82 3.75
N SER A 5 24.82 3.57 2.64
CA SER A 5 24.16 3.20 1.39
C SER A 5 24.92 2.03 0.77
N ASN A 6 24.28 0.86 0.67
CA ASN A 6 24.81 -0.27 -0.09
C ASN A 6 24.85 0.14 -1.56
N ALA A 7 26.04 0.50 -2.05
CA ALA A 7 26.32 0.82 -3.44
C ALA A 7 26.26 -0.46 -4.31
N GLY A 8 25.06 -0.96 -4.53
CA GLY A 8 24.73 -1.77 -5.70
C GLY A 8 24.51 -0.84 -6.89
N ARG A 9 24.94 -1.27 -8.09
CA ARG A 9 24.75 -0.56 -9.36
C ARG A 9 23.38 0.14 -9.40
N PRO A 10 23.31 1.46 -9.69
CA PRO A 10 22.03 2.16 -9.72
C PRO A 10 21.04 1.42 -10.61
N LYS A 11 19.80 1.24 -10.11
CA LYS A 11 18.72 0.64 -10.89
C LYS A 11 18.62 1.43 -12.20
N SER A 12 18.55 0.71 -13.33
CA SER A 12 18.45 1.38 -14.63
C SER A 12 17.15 2.15 -14.81
N TYR A 13 16.15 1.87 -13.96
CA TYR A 13 14.82 2.43 -13.97
C TYR A 13 14.43 2.95 -12.58
N SER A 14 13.54 3.94 -12.53
CA SER A 14 12.98 4.50 -11.30
C SER A 14 11.58 3.97 -11.00
N GLU A 15 11.14 4.14 -9.75
CA GLU A 15 9.76 3.84 -9.33
C GLU A 15 8.74 4.66 -10.13
N SER A 16 9.02 5.94 -10.41
CA SER A 16 8.16 6.81 -11.21
C SER A 16 7.97 6.32 -12.65
N GLN A 17 8.99 5.71 -13.24
CA GLN A 17 8.92 5.11 -14.57
C GLN A 17 8.03 3.87 -14.59
N VAL A 18 8.12 3.04 -13.54
CA VAL A 18 7.28 1.85 -13.38
C VAL A 18 5.83 2.25 -13.11
N ALA A 19 5.58 3.23 -12.22
CA ALA A 19 4.25 3.75 -11.95
C ALA A 19 3.59 4.33 -13.20
N LYS A 20 4.35 5.10 -14.00
CA LYS A 20 3.87 5.60 -15.30
C LYS A 20 3.50 4.45 -16.24
N ALA A 21 4.35 3.43 -16.36
CA ALA A 21 4.07 2.27 -17.20
C ALA A 21 2.81 1.52 -16.73
N ILE A 22 2.62 1.34 -15.42
CA ILE A 22 1.40 0.72 -14.86
C ILE A 22 0.17 1.55 -15.22
N GLY A 23 0.22 2.87 -15.05
CA GLY A 23 -0.87 3.77 -15.41
C GLY A 23 -1.21 3.74 -16.90
N ASP A 24 -0.20 3.80 -17.77
CA ASP A 24 -0.36 3.76 -19.22
C ASP A 24 -0.94 2.40 -19.69
N LEU A 25 -0.52 1.29 -19.08
CA LEU A 25 -1.08 -0.04 -19.34
C LEU A 25 -2.54 -0.15 -18.87
N ALA A 26 -2.85 0.40 -17.68
CA ALA A 26 -4.21 0.41 -17.14
C ALA A 26 -5.16 1.24 -18.03
N MET A 27 -4.73 2.39 -18.54
CA MET A 27 -5.50 3.20 -19.50
C MET A 27 -5.81 2.45 -20.80
N ARG A 28 -4.95 1.50 -21.19
CA ARG A 28 -5.13 0.65 -22.37
C ARG A 28 -5.88 -0.65 -22.07
N GLY A 29 -6.34 -0.86 -20.83
CA GLY A 29 -7.00 -2.09 -20.40
C GLY A 29 -6.09 -3.32 -20.36
N MET A 30 -4.77 -3.12 -20.33
CA MET A 30 -3.78 -4.20 -20.24
C MET A 30 -3.40 -4.47 -18.78
N GLU A 31 -3.17 -5.73 -18.45
CA GLU A 31 -2.70 -6.11 -17.12
C GLU A 31 -1.25 -5.66 -16.90
N PRO A 32 -0.91 -5.07 -15.74
CA PRO A 32 0.44 -4.61 -15.41
C PRO A 32 1.37 -5.77 -15.01
N SER A 33 1.55 -6.75 -15.91
CA SER A 33 2.50 -7.86 -15.73
C SER A 33 3.95 -7.40 -15.93
N VAL A 34 4.90 -8.16 -15.38
CA VAL A 34 6.35 -7.90 -15.56
C VAL A 34 6.71 -7.76 -17.04
N GLU A 35 6.12 -8.60 -17.91
CA GLU A 35 6.37 -8.56 -19.35
C GLU A 35 5.84 -7.29 -20.00
N ASN A 36 4.59 -6.92 -19.69
CA ASN A 36 3.96 -5.72 -20.25
C ASN A 36 4.67 -4.44 -19.79
N VAL A 37 5.01 -4.36 -18.49
CA VAL A 37 5.73 -3.21 -17.92
C VAL A 37 7.14 -3.12 -18.52
N LYS A 38 7.85 -4.24 -18.64
CA LYS A 38 9.18 -4.30 -19.25
C LYS A 38 9.16 -3.88 -20.72
N ARG A 39 8.15 -4.34 -21.48
CA ARG A 39 7.92 -3.91 -22.86
C ARG A 39 7.71 -2.40 -22.94
N HIS A 40 6.81 -1.88 -22.11
CA HIS A 40 6.53 -0.45 -22.04
C HIS A 40 7.78 0.39 -21.67
N LEU A 41 8.56 -0.05 -20.69
CA LEU A 41 9.80 0.64 -20.29
C LEU A 41 10.82 0.68 -21.44
N ARG A 42 10.93 -0.39 -22.22
CA ARG A 42 11.86 -0.46 -23.37
C ARG A 42 11.37 0.38 -24.55
N GLU A 43 10.12 0.19 -24.95
CA GLU A 43 9.57 0.74 -26.20
C GLU A 43 9.19 2.21 -26.06
N GLU A 44 8.58 2.58 -24.93
CA GLU A 44 7.98 3.92 -24.76
C GLU A 44 8.82 4.83 -23.87
N GLN A 45 9.64 4.26 -22.98
CA GLN A 45 10.53 5.01 -22.09
C GLN A 45 12.02 4.84 -22.45
N HIS A 46 12.31 4.17 -23.57
CA HIS A 46 13.64 3.97 -24.15
C HIS A 46 14.69 3.46 -23.16
N LEU A 47 14.29 2.55 -22.27
CA LEU A 47 15.18 1.98 -21.27
C LEU A 47 16.27 1.11 -21.93
N ALA A 48 17.52 1.55 -21.83
CA ALA A 48 18.67 0.89 -22.48
C ALA A 48 18.99 -0.49 -21.87
N ILE A 49 18.77 -0.67 -20.57
CA ILE A 49 19.12 -1.89 -19.83
C ILE A 49 17.85 -2.62 -19.42
N ASN A 50 17.81 -3.91 -19.75
CA ASN A 50 16.68 -4.75 -19.42
C ASN A 50 16.53 -4.92 -17.89
N PRO A 51 15.38 -4.57 -17.29
CA PRO A 51 15.17 -4.72 -15.86
C PRO A 51 15.16 -6.20 -15.47
N ARG A 52 15.66 -6.49 -14.26
CA ARG A 52 15.63 -7.84 -13.69
C ARG A 52 14.17 -8.20 -13.35
N PRO A 53 13.65 -9.35 -13.81
CA PRO A 53 12.24 -9.70 -13.63
C PRO A 53 11.78 -9.67 -12.17
N GLU A 54 12.53 -10.30 -11.27
CA GLU A 54 12.21 -10.39 -9.84
C GLU A 54 12.13 -8.99 -9.18
N ALA A 55 13.14 -8.16 -9.41
CA ALA A 55 13.18 -6.80 -8.84
C ALA A 55 12.12 -5.87 -9.43
N LEU A 56 11.71 -6.11 -10.68
CA LEU A 56 10.62 -5.38 -11.32
C LEU A 56 9.27 -5.85 -10.77
N GLN A 57 9.10 -7.16 -10.55
CA GLN A 57 7.90 -7.73 -9.97
C GLN A 57 7.61 -7.16 -8.58
N THR A 58 8.59 -7.17 -7.68
CA THR A 58 8.44 -6.59 -6.34
C THR A 58 8.03 -5.12 -6.42
N MET A 59 8.63 -4.35 -7.33
CA MET A 59 8.29 -2.93 -7.49
C MET A 59 6.87 -2.73 -8.03
N ILE A 60 6.41 -3.57 -8.96
CA ILE A 60 5.04 -3.52 -9.45
C ILE A 60 4.07 -3.84 -8.32
N GLU A 61 4.32 -4.90 -7.55
CA GLU A 61 3.50 -5.31 -6.41
C GLU A 61 3.42 -4.21 -5.34
N ASP A 62 4.54 -3.58 -5.01
CA ASP A 62 4.60 -2.46 -4.06
C ASP A 62 3.75 -1.28 -4.54
N ILE A 63 3.86 -0.90 -5.82
CA ILE A 63 3.09 0.22 -6.38
C ILE A 63 1.59 -0.10 -6.38
N LEU A 64 1.19 -1.29 -6.86
CA LEU A 64 -0.21 -1.69 -6.91
C LEU A 64 -0.83 -1.80 -5.51
N THR A 65 -0.06 -2.26 -4.52
CA THR A 65 -0.51 -2.34 -3.13
C THR A 65 -0.76 -0.93 -2.58
N ARG A 66 0.17 0.00 -2.77
CA ARG A 66 -0.01 1.41 -2.34
C ARG A 66 -1.20 2.07 -3.03
N GLU A 67 -1.36 1.89 -4.35
CA GLU A 67 -2.53 2.44 -5.06
C GLU A 67 -3.85 1.87 -4.54
N LYS A 68 -3.88 0.58 -4.18
CA LYS A 68 -5.06 -0.06 -3.58
C LYS A 68 -5.34 0.50 -2.18
N GLU A 69 -4.32 0.69 -1.36
CA GLU A 69 -4.44 1.31 -0.03
C GLU A 69 -4.95 2.74 -0.14
N GLU A 70 -4.36 3.57 -1.00
CA GLU A 70 -4.82 4.93 -1.26
C GLU A 70 -6.27 4.97 -1.76
N ARG A 71 -6.65 4.06 -2.66
CA ARG A 71 -8.03 3.96 -3.13
C ARG A 71 -8.97 3.60 -1.98
N THR A 72 -8.56 2.67 -1.12
CA THR A 72 -9.34 2.25 0.05
C THR A 72 -9.51 3.42 1.03
N LEU A 73 -8.44 4.17 1.29
CA LEU A 73 -8.49 5.37 2.14
C LEU A 73 -9.43 6.42 1.56
N ARG A 74 -9.35 6.71 0.25
CA ARG A 74 -10.28 7.64 -0.41
C ARG A 74 -11.73 7.17 -0.32
N GLN A 75 -11.98 5.86 -0.42
CA GLN A 75 -13.31 5.31 -0.22
C GLN A 75 -13.81 5.49 1.21
N ILE A 76 -12.94 5.30 2.21
CA ILE A 76 -13.24 5.55 3.62
C ILE A 76 -13.54 7.04 3.86
N GLU A 77 -12.73 7.95 3.31
CA GLU A 77 -12.94 9.40 3.40
C GLU A 77 -14.23 9.86 2.71
N ALA A 78 -14.63 9.18 1.64
CA ALA A 78 -15.87 9.44 0.94
C ALA A 78 -17.11 8.90 1.67
N LEU A 79 -16.95 8.12 2.75
CA LEU A 79 -18.09 7.65 3.53
C LEU A 79 -18.82 8.83 4.19
N PRO A 80 -20.15 8.79 4.26
CA PRO A 80 -20.90 9.79 5.00
C PRO A 80 -20.50 9.74 6.49
N SER A 81 -20.43 10.91 7.12
CA SER A 81 -20.04 11.06 8.54
C SER A 81 -20.91 10.24 9.51
N GLN A 82 -22.14 9.91 9.11
CA GLN A 82 -23.02 9.02 9.86
C GLN A 82 -22.48 7.58 9.94
N ALA A 83 -21.85 7.09 8.87
CA ALA A 83 -21.28 5.74 8.83
C ALA A 83 -20.03 5.65 9.71
N THR A 84 -19.15 6.65 9.66
CA THR A 84 -17.96 6.72 10.53
C THR A 84 -18.36 6.94 11.99
N GLY A 85 -19.31 7.83 12.26
CA GLY A 85 -19.82 8.08 13.61
C GLY A 85 -20.49 6.86 14.26
N ALA A 86 -21.20 6.02 13.50
CA ALA A 86 -21.77 4.77 14.01
C ALA A 86 -20.68 3.76 14.41
N ILE A 87 -19.59 3.69 13.64
CA ILE A 87 -18.42 2.86 13.97
C ILE A 87 -17.76 3.37 15.25
N ASP A 88 -17.53 4.68 15.36
CA ASP A 88 -16.91 5.28 16.55
C ASP A 88 -17.72 5.00 17.83
N GLN A 89 -19.05 5.15 17.76
CA GLN A 89 -19.94 4.84 18.86
C GLN A 89 -19.88 3.36 19.26
N THR A 90 -19.81 2.46 18.28
CA THR A 90 -19.69 1.02 18.53
C THR A 90 -18.35 0.70 19.21
N CYS A 91 -17.25 1.29 18.75
CA CYS A 91 -15.94 1.14 19.36
C CYS A 91 -15.92 1.61 20.82
N GLU A 92 -16.54 2.75 21.11
CA GLU A 92 -16.69 3.28 22.48
C GLU A 92 -17.48 2.32 23.39
N LEU A 93 -18.58 1.76 22.90
CA LEU A 93 -19.38 0.79 23.66
C LEU A 93 -18.60 -0.49 23.95
N VAL A 94 -17.94 -1.06 22.94
CA VAL A 94 -17.09 -2.26 23.11
C VAL A 94 -15.97 -1.98 24.09
N ARG A 95 -15.30 -0.83 23.98
CA ARG A 95 -14.25 -0.42 24.92
C ARG A 95 -14.77 -0.36 26.36
N ARG A 96 -15.92 0.26 26.59
CA ARG A 96 -16.54 0.33 27.92
C ARG A 96 -16.87 -1.05 28.46
N GLN A 97 -17.45 -1.92 27.63
CA GLN A 97 -17.81 -3.27 28.06
C GLN A 97 -16.58 -4.12 28.41
N LEU A 98 -15.49 -4.00 27.65
CA LEU A 98 -14.22 -4.67 27.97
C LEU A 98 -13.63 -4.15 29.28
N LEU A 99 -13.64 -2.84 29.50
CA LEU A 99 -13.15 -2.24 30.76
C LEU A 99 -13.99 -2.66 31.96
N LEU A 100 -15.31 -2.73 31.83
CA LEU A 100 -16.20 -3.26 32.87
C LEU A 100 -15.89 -4.72 33.16
N GLY A 101 -15.72 -5.55 32.13
CA GLY A 101 -15.33 -6.95 32.30
C GLY A 101 -13.97 -7.10 33.01
N PHE A 102 -13.00 -6.22 32.74
CA PHE A 102 -11.73 -6.21 33.49
C PHE A 102 -11.89 -5.74 34.93
N ALA A 103 -12.75 -4.75 35.19
CA ALA A 103 -13.01 -4.24 36.53
C ALA A 103 -13.76 -5.27 37.40
N GLU A 104 -14.75 -5.96 36.83
CA GLU A 104 -15.53 -7.01 37.50
C GLU A 104 -14.74 -8.33 37.63
N GLY A 105 -13.88 -8.64 36.66
CA GLY A 105 -12.96 -9.77 36.70
C GLY A 105 -11.68 -9.53 37.50
N SER A 106 -11.45 -8.32 37.99
CA SER A 106 -10.37 -8.05 38.96
C SER A 106 -10.86 -8.47 40.35
N PRO A 107 -10.38 -9.58 40.93
CA PRO A 107 -10.66 -9.86 42.31
C PRO A 107 -10.09 -8.69 43.11
N SER A 108 -10.97 -8.01 43.84
CA SER A 108 -10.60 -7.04 44.86
C SER A 108 -9.89 -7.78 46.00
N THR A 109 -8.66 -8.23 45.75
CA THR A 109 -7.71 -8.52 46.82
C THR A 109 -7.12 -7.19 47.24
N LEU A 110 -7.57 -6.68 48.38
CA LEU A 110 -6.83 -5.90 49.39
C LEU A 110 -7.76 -4.88 50.07
N PHE A 111 -8.50 -5.35 51.07
CA PHE A 111 -8.66 -4.67 52.36
C PHE A 111 -8.52 -5.72 53.46
#